data_AF-A0A227IH29-F1
#
_entry.id   AF-A0A227IH29-F1
#
_cell.length_a   1.000
_cell.length_b   1.000
_cell.length_c   1.000
_cell.angle_alpha   90.00
_cell.angle_beta   90.00
_cell.angle_gamma   90.00
#
_symmetry.space_group_name_H-M   'P 1'
#
loop_
_entity.id
_entity.type
_entity.pdbx_description
1 polymer ?
#
loop_
_entity_poly.entity_id
_entity_poly.type
_entity_poly.pdbx_seq_one_letter_code
_entity_poly.pdbx_strand_id
1 'polypeptide(L)' 'SVLVEGESGTGKELVARGIHQASGRTGPFVPINCGAIAPELLESELFGHTSGAFTGAKKSREGLFRVANGGTLFLDEIG' A
#
# COMPACT_ATOMS: atom_id res chain seq x y z
N SER A 1 -7.68 3.52 11.49
CA SER A 1 -7.68 2.65 10.30
C SER A 1 -9.12 2.26 9.99
N VAL A 2 -9.39 1.74 8.79
CA VAL A 2 -10.69 1.19 8.40
C VAL A 2 -10.43 -0.20 7.82
N LEU A 3 -11.26 -1.17 8.19
CA LEU A 3 -11.27 -2.51 7.59
C LEU A 3 -12.46 -2.60 6.64
N VAL A 4 -12.22 -3.09 5.41
CA VAL A 4 -13.27 -3.31 4.41
C VAL A 4 -13.32 -4.79 4.13
N GLU A 5 -14.40 -5.44 4.56
CA GLU A 5 -14.62 -6.87 4.37
C GLU A 5 -15.59 -7.12 3.20
N GLY A 6 -15.37 -8.22 2.49
CA GLY A 6 -16.19 -8.63 1.35
C GLY A 6 -15.42 -9.56 0.42
N GLU A 7 -16.15 -10.31 -0.40
CA GLU A 7 -15.58 -11.26 -1.35
C GLU A 7 -14.62 -10.57 -2.36
N SER A 8 -13.71 -11.35 -2.95
CA SER A 8 -12.83 -10.83 -4.00
C SER A 8 -13.66 -10.40 -5.22
N GLY A 9 -13.27 -9.30 -5.86
CA GLY A 9 -14.00 -8.76 -7.01
C GLY A 9 -15.25 -7.92 -6.70
N THR A 10 -15.58 -7.68 -5.42
CA THR A 10 -16.75 -6.85 -5.03
C THR A 10 -16.50 -5.34 -5.08
N GLY A 11 -15.33 -4.90 -5.58
CA GLY A 11 -15.01 -3.48 -5.72
C GLY A 11 -14.58 -2.77 -4.43
N LYS A 12 -13.95 -3.49 -3.48
CA LYS A 12 -13.44 -2.92 -2.21
C LYS A 12 -12.55 -1.68 -2.41
N GLU A 13 -11.78 -1.64 -3.50
CA GLU A 13 -10.96 -0.47 -3.84
C GLU A 13 -11.81 0.80 -4.08
N LEU A 14 -12.99 0.68 -4.69
CA LEU A 14 -13.90 1.81 -4.91
C LEU A 14 -14.39 2.39 -3.58
N VAL A 15 -14.70 1.52 -2.62
CA VAL A 15 -15.08 1.92 -1.26
C VAL A 15 -13.92 2.66 -0.57
N ALA A 16 -12.71 2.11 -0.63
CA ALA A 16 -11.53 2.74 -0.06
C ALA A 16 -11.23 4.11 -0.69
N ARG A 17 -11.38 4.25 -2.01
CA ARG A 17 -11.25 5.53 -2.72
C ARG A 17 -12.31 6.53 -2.28
N GLY A 18 -13.56 6.11 -2.13
CA GLY A 18 -14.64 6.94 -1.61
C GLY A 18 -14.36 7.46 -0.20
N ILE A 19 -13.86 6.59 0.69
CA ILE A 19 -13.45 6.98 2.05
C ILE A 19 -12.31 8.00 1.98
N HIS A 20 -11.31 7.80 1.13
CA HIS A 20 -10.21 8.75 0.97
C HIS A 20 -10.72 10.13 0.51
N GLN A 21 -11.57 10.18 -0.52
CA GLN A 21 -12.17 11.43 -1.01
C GLN A 21 -13.01 12.15 0.06
N ALA A 22 -13.77 11.39 0.86
CA ALA A 22 -14.58 11.94 1.95
C ALA A 22 -13.76 12.37 3.18
N SER A 23 -12.50 11.93 3.30
CA SER A 23 -11.68 12.16 4.51
C SER A 23 -11.11 13.57 4.65
N GLY A 24 -11.17 14.39 3.60
CA GLY A 24 -10.55 15.72 3.57
C GLY A 24 -9.02 15.72 3.48
N ARG A 25 -8.39 14.54 3.34
CA ARG A 25 -6.94 14.43 3.11
C ARG A 25 -6.59 14.88 1.69
N THR A 26 -5.50 15.62 1.56
CA THR A 26 -5.02 16.16 0.28
C THR A 26 -3.85 15.37 -0.31
N GLY A 27 -3.22 14.49 0.46
CA GLY A 27 -2.15 13.61 -0.04
C GLY A 27 -2.68 12.45 -0.89
N PRO A 28 -1.80 11.62 -1.46
CA PRO A 28 -2.18 10.64 -2.46
C PRO A 28 -2.92 9.42 -1.88
N PHE A 29 -3.77 8.81 -2.69
CA PHE A 29 -4.29 7.46 -2.45
C PHE A 29 -3.37 6.43 -3.09
N VAL A 30 -2.78 5.57 -2.27
CA VAL A 30 -1.80 4.57 -2.68
C VAL A 30 -2.39 3.17 -2.46
N PRO A 31 -2.94 2.52 -3.50
CA PRO A 31 -3.38 1.14 -3.41
C PRO A 31 -2.20 0.18 -3.58
N ILE A 32 -2.19 -0.89 -2.79
CA ILE A 32 -1.26 -2.01 -2.91
C ILE A 32 -2.04 -3.31 -2.73
N ASN A 33 -1.87 -4.25 -3.66
CA ASN A 33 -2.36 -5.60 -3.53
C ASN A 33 -1.26 -6.44 -2.86
N CYS A 34 -1.51 -6.88 -1.62
CA CYS A 34 -0.56 -7.68 -0.85
C CYS A 34 -0.41 -9.10 -1.40
N GLY A 35 -1.48 -9.68 -1.97
CA GLY A 35 -1.46 -11.02 -2.59
C GLY A 35 -0.61 -11.11 -3.85
N ALA A 36 -0.37 -9.99 -4.54
CA ALA A 36 0.50 -9.92 -5.72
C ALA A 36 2.00 -9.79 -5.39
N ILE A 37 2.36 -9.59 -4.12
CA ILE A 37 3.74 -9.35 -3.67
C ILE A 37 4.20 -10.54 -2.83
N ALA A 38 5.41 -11.02 -3.10
CA ALA A 38 6.01 -12.08 -2.30
C ALA A 38 6.17 -11.62 -0.84
N PRO A 39 5.80 -12.43 0.18
CA PRO A 39 5.82 -12.02 1.58
C PRO A 39 7.16 -11.41 2.04
N GLU A 40 8.27 -11.97 1.56
CA GLU A 40 9.63 -11.49 1.86
C GLU A 40 9.97 -10.12 1.27
N LEU A 41 9.24 -9.67 0.24
CA LEU A 41 9.41 -8.35 -0.37
C LEU A 41 8.41 -7.33 0.16
N LEU A 42 7.31 -7.76 0.80
CA LEU A 42 6.24 -6.87 1.26
C LEU A 42 6.76 -5.79 2.22
N GLU A 43 7.61 -6.18 3.18
CA GLU A 43 8.22 -5.22 4.13
C GLU A 43 9.07 -4.17 3.39
N SER A 44 9.87 -4.62 2.42
CA SER A 44 10.72 -3.76 1.60
C SER A 44 9.91 -2.78 0.73
N GLU A 45 8.73 -3.18 0.25
CA GLU A 45 7.81 -2.29 -0.47
C GLU A 45 7.16 -1.26 0.46
N LEU A 46 6.70 -1.69 1.64
CA LEU A 46 6.01 -0.82 2.59
C LEU A 46 6.94 0.22 3.21
N PHE A 47 8.13 -0.19 3.64
CA PHE A 47 9.08 0.67 4.36
C PHE A 47 10.21 1.21 3.48
N GLY A 48 10.41 0.62 2.30
CA GLY A 48 11.53 0.94 1.43
C GLY A 48 12.80 0.21 1.86
N HIS A 49 13.82 0.35 1.04
CA HIS A 49 15.15 -0.19 1.33
C HIS A 49 16.24 0.67 0.70
N THR A 50 17.44 0.60 1.26
CA THR A 50 18.64 1.20 0.66
C THR A 50 19.29 0.20 -0.30
N SER A 51 19.95 0.68 -1.34
CA SER A 51 20.77 -0.17 -2.21
C SER A 51 21.73 -1.04 -1.40
N GLY A 52 21.79 -2.33 -1.70
CA GLY A 52 22.63 -3.30 -0.99
C GLY A 52 22.02 -3.89 0.28
N ALA A 53 20.77 -3.57 0.64
CA ALA A 53 20.12 -4.13 1.83
C ALA A 53 19.89 -5.66 1.76
N PHE A 54 19.72 -6.22 0.56
CA PHE A 54 19.59 -7.66 0.31
C PHE A 54 20.07 -8.05 -1.09
N THR A 55 20.21 -9.35 -1.36
CA THR A 55 20.59 -9.91 -2.65
C THR A 55 19.56 -9.54 -3.73
N GLY A 56 19.89 -8.54 -4.56
CA GLY A 56 18.98 -8.01 -5.58
C GLY A 56 18.60 -6.53 -5.40
N ALA A 57 18.93 -5.92 -4.26
CA ALA A 57 18.71 -4.49 -3.97
C ALA A 57 19.65 -3.57 -4.76
N LYS A 58 19.49 -3.52 -6.09
CA LYS A 58 20.36 -2.76 -7.00
C LYS A 58 20.20 -1.24 -6.89
N LYS A 59 19.06 -0.76 -6.38
CA LYS A 59 18.74 0.66 -6.20
C LYS A 59 17.98 0.85 -4.90
N SER A 60 18.14 2.00 -4.27
CA SER A 60 17.30 2.39 -3.13
C SER A 60 15.87 2.64 -3.60
N ARG A 61 14.90 2.24 -2.78
CA ARG A 61 13.48 2.45 -3.03
C ARG A 61 12.83 3.10 -1.81
N GLU A 62 12.02 4.11 -2.06
CA GLU A 62 11.23 4.75 -1.01
C GLU A 62 10.00 3.90 -0.68
N GLY A 63 9.69 3.77 0.62
CA GLY A 63 8.58 2.95 1.10
C GLY A 63 7.22 3.58 0.82
N LEU A 64 6.22 2.73 0.57
CA LEU A 64 4.85 3.15 0.30
C LEU A 64 4.22 3.96 1.44
N PHE A 65 4.64 3.76 2.69
CA PHE A 65 4.21 4.63 3.79
C PHE A 65 4.62 6.10 3.60
N ARG A 66 5.83 6.35 3.08
CA ARG A 66 6.27 7.72 2.77
C ARG A 66 5.59 8.26 1.53
N VAL A 67 5.40 7.42 0.51
CA VAL A 67 4.65 7.80 -0.70
C VAL A 67 3.23 8.22 -0.34
N ALA A 68 2.57 7.50 0.58
CA ALA A 68 1.22 7.80 1.06
C ALA A 68 1.14 8.94 2.10
N ASN A 69 2.25 9.64 2.38
CA ASN A 69 2.28 10.67 3.41
C ASN A 69 1.26 11.78 3.14
N GLY A 70 0.52 12.17 4.19
CA GLY A 70 -0.59 13.12 4.08
C GLY A 70 -1.83 12.60 3.33
N GLY A 71 -1.80 11.36 2.85
CA GLY A 71 -2.83 10.73 2.03
C GLY A 71 -3.41 9.46 2.66
N THR A 72 -3.52 8.39 1.89
CA THR A 72 -4.09 7.11 2.37
C THR A 72 -3.41 5.94 1.68
N LEU A 73 -2.90 4.99 2.47
CA LEU A 73 -2.42 3.70 2.00
C LEU A 73 -3.56 2.68 2.12
N PHE A 74 -3.92 2.04 1.00
CA PHE A 74 -4.92 0.98 0.96
C PHE A 74 -4.23 -0.36 0.73
N LEU A 75 -4.43 -1.30 1.65
CA LEU A 75 -3.87 -2.64 1.66
C LEU A 75 -4.98 -3.61 1.26
N ASP A 76 -4.98 -4.05 -0.01
CA ASP A 76 -5.93 -5.05 -0.48
C ASP A 76 -5.41 -6.47 -0.21
N GLU A 77 -6.34 -7.39 -0.01
CA GLU A 77 -6.06 -8.80 0.32
C GLU A 77 -5.12 -8.94 1.53
N ILE A 78 -5.32 -8.10 2.55
CA ILE A 78 -4.58 -8.20 3.81
C ILE A 78 -5.24 -9.25 4.71
N GLY A 79 -4.56 -10.39 4.91
CA GLY A 79 -5.07 -11.51 5.70
C GLY A 79 -4.19 -12.75 5.59
#